data_AF-A0A6I1MRB7-F1
#
_entry.id   AF-A0A6I1MRB7-F1
#
_cell.length_a   1.000
_cell.length_b   1.000
_cell.length_c   1.000
_cell.angle_alpha   90.00
_cell.angle_beta   90.00
_cell.angle_gamma   90.00
#
_symmetry.space_group_name_H-M   'P 1'
#
loop_
_entity.id
_entity.type
_entity.pdbx_description
1 polymer ?
#
loop_
_entity_poly.entity_id
_entity_poly.type
_entity_poly.pdbx_seq_one_letter_code
_entity_poly.pdbx_strand_id
1 'polypeptide(L)'
;YNVDIVANCEEQAKTSFEDVYEVIDGNRKLKKAFYYTKEKIVFKKTNSYIKFRTSNAKTKDGLRPACIIFDEIHEYEDYKSINVFKSALGKKANSRIFMITTNGEVRGGVLDDYLEISDAILKGENKTTRMLPLLYSLDSDKEVDNKKMWEKANPSLRYFKDLQIQMDEEYGDMKFQPQTALTFMTKRMNRPAQDSYTIVAEWEKIKATN
;
A
#
# COMPACT_ATOMS: atom_id res chain seq x y z
N TYR A 1 -8.29 -17.10 -14.67
CA TYR A 1 -8.05 -15.69 -14.33
C TYR A 1 -6.80 -15.66 -13.46
N ASN A 2 -5.62 -15.53 -14.06
CA ASN A 2 -4.36 -15.66 -13.34
C ASN A 2 -4.02 -14.36 -12.61
N VAL A 3 -3.51 -14.46 -11.40
CA VAL A 3 -3.16 -13.33 -10.53
C VAL A 3 -1.67 -13.39 -10.23
N ASP A 4 -0.99 -12.27 -10.43
CA ASP A 4 0.41 -12.09 -10.08
C ASP A 4 0.54 -10.95 -9.06
N ILE A 5 1.13 -11.23 -7.90
CA ILE A 5 1.48 -10.25 -6.85
C ILE A 5 2.93 -9.83 -7.07
N VAL A 6 3.20 -8.54 -7.10
CA VAL A 6 4.50 -7.96 -7.43
C VAL A 6 4.89 -6.98 -6.33
N ALA A 7 6.06 -7.19 -5.73
CA ALA A 7 6.68 -6.24 -4.82
C ALA A 7 8.16 -6.03 -5.20
N ASN A 8 8.81 -5.08 -4.54
CA ASN A 8 10.21 -4.75 -4.78
C ASN A 8 11.15 -5.89 -4.40
N CYS A 9 10.96 -6.49 -3.22
CA CYS A 9 11.71 -7.67 -2.81
C CYS A 9 10.83 -8.94 -2.76
N GLU A 10 11.47 -10.10 -2.76
CA GLU A 10 10.76 -11.38 -2.74
C GLU A 10 10.03 -11.61 -1.42
N GLU A 11 10.62 -11.20 -0.31
CA GLU A 11 10.04 -11.34 1.03
C GLU A 11 8.72 -10.57 1.15
N GLN A 12 8.70 -9.30 0.72
CA GLN A 12 7.47 -8.49 0.64
C GLN A 12 6.42 -9.14 -0.25
N ALA A 13 6.81 -9.62 -1.44
CA ALA A 13 5.86 -10.25 -2.36
C ALA A 13 5.28 -11.56 -1.79
N LYS A 14 6.05 -12.27 -0.95
CA LYS A 14 5.61 -13.49 -0.27
C LYS A 14 4.59 -13.23 0.81
N THR A 15 4.71 -12.15 1.59
CA THR A 15 3.80 -11.87 2.72
C THR A 15 2.32 -11.97 2.29
N SER A 16 1.91 -11.16 1.32
CA SER A 16 0.54 -11.17 0.79
C SER A 16 0.14 -12.52 0.16
N PHE A 17 1.09 -13.29 -0.36
CA PHE A 17 0.82 -14.63 -0.88
C PHE A 17 0.66 -15.68 0.24
N GLU A 18 1.47 -15.58 1.29
CA GLU A 18 1.45 -16.45 2.46
C GLU A 18 0.15 -16.27 3.25
N ASP A 19 -0.37 -15.05 3.37
CA ASP A 19 -1.69 -14.80 3.97
C ASP A 19 -2.79 -15.62 3.25
N VAL A 20 -2.77 -15.63 1.91
CA VAL A 20 -3.72 -16.43 1.12
C VAL A 20 -3.47 -17.93 1.31
N TYR A 21 -2.21 -18.34 1.38
CA TYR A 21 -1.83 -19.72 1.66
C TYR A 21 -2.39 -20.18 3.02
N GLU A 22 -2.22 -19.38 4.06
CA GLU A 22 -2.67 -19.69 5.43
C GLU A 22 -4.18 -19.77 5.53
N VAL A 23 -4.91 -18.85 4.87
CA VAL A 23 -6.38 -18.92 4.80
C VAL A 23 -6.85 -20.21 4.13
N ILE A 24 -6.18 -20.64 3.06
CA ILE A 24 -6.48 -21.92 2.41
C ILE A 24 -6.14 -23.08 3.33
N ASP A 25 -4.98 -23.05 3.99
CA ASP A 25 -4.52 -24.14 4.84
C ASP A 25 -5.42 -24.29 6.08
N GLY A 26 -5.88 -23.20 6.67
CA GLY A 26 -6.83 -23.21 7.78
C GLY A 26 -8.24 -23.71 7.43
N ASN A 27 -8.58 -23.92 6.15
CA ASN A 27 -9.95 -24.21 5.72
C ASN A 27 -10.09 -25.51 4.89
N ARG A 28 -10.71 -26.54 5.48
CA ARG A 28 -10.92 -27.86 4.85
C ARG A 28 -11.60 -27.80 3.47
N LYS A 29 -12.53 -26.87 3.24
CA LYS A 29 -13.22 -26.72 1.94
C LYS A 29 -12.29 -26.13 0.90
N LEU A 30 -11.48 -25.13 1.28
CA LEU A 30 -10.49 -24.51 0.39
C LEU A 30 -9.35 -25.48 0.06
N LYS A 31 -8.83 -26.24 1.04
CA LYS A 31 -7.83 -27.31 0.79
C LYS A 31 -8.26 -28.28 -0.31
N LYS A 32 -9.55 -28.62 -0.38
CA LYS A 32 -10.09 -29.48 -1.46
C LYS A 32 -10.13 -28.77 -2.81
N ALA A 33 -10.51 -27.50 -2.82
CA ALA A 33 -10.69 -26.69 -4.03
C ALA A 33 -9.37 -26.28 -4.71
N PHE A 34 -8.29 -26.12 -3.93
CA PHE A 34 -7.00 -25.62 -4.42
C PHE A 34 -5.91 -26.68 -4.37
N TYR A 35 -4.99 -26.61 -5.33
CA TYR A 35 -3.64 -27.16 -5.20
C TYR A 35 -2.75 -25.99 -4.80
N TYR A 36 -2.01 -26.10 -3.70
CA TYR A 36 -1.29 -24.95 -3.15
C TYR A 36 0.06 -25.40 -2.58
N THR A 37 1.09 -24.61 -2.87
CA THR A 37 2.44 -24.71 -2.33
C THR A 37 2.87 -23.31 -1.86
N LYS A 38 4.04 -23.21 -1.22
CA LYS A 38 4.65 -21.93 -0.86
C LYS A 38 5.07 -21.06 -2.06
N GLU A 39 4.88 -21.52 -3.30
CA GLU A 39 5.26 -20.79 -4.52
C GLU A 39 4.09 -20.52 -5.47
N LYS A 40 3.01 -21.33 -5.38
CA LYS A 40 1.89 -21.25 -6.30
C LYS A 40 0.61 -21.80 -5.66
N ILE A 41 -0.46 -21.05 -5.81
CA ILE A 41 -1.82 -21.49 -5.50
C ILE A 41 -2.58 -21.65 -6.81
N VAL A 42 -3.25 -22.78 -7.01
CA VAL A 42 -3.99 -23.12 -8.24
C VAL A 42 -5.40 -23.56 -7.89
N PHE A 43 -6.39 -22.92 -8.50
CA PHE A 43 -7.77 -23.37 -8.41
C PHE A 43 -7.99 -24.55 -9.35
N LYS A 44 -8.31 -25.73 -8.81
CA LYS A 44 -8.37 -26.99 -9.58
C LYS A 44 -9.39 -26.97 -10.72
N LYS A 45 -10.51 -26.26 -10.55
CA LYS A 45 -11.60 -26.26 -11.54
C LYS A 45 -11.25 -25.52 -12.83
N THR A 46 -10.50 -24.41 -12.74
CA THR A 46 -10.24 -23.52 -13.88
C THR A 46 -8.76 -23.45 -14.26
N ASN A 47 -7.88 -24.10 -13.49
CA ASN A 47 -6.43 -24.00 -13.59
C ASN A 47 -5.88 -22.57 -13.48
N SER A 48 -6.67 -21.64 -12.94
CA SER A 48 -6.18 -20.30 -12.61
C SER A 48 -5.25 -20.34 -11.42
N TYR A 49 -4.28 -19.44 -11.37
CA TYR A 49 -3.31 -19.40 -10.29
C TYR A 49 -3.17 -18.03 -9.64
N ILE A 50 -2.59 -18.04 -8.44
CA ILE A 50 -1.95 -16.91 -7.78
C ILE A 50 -0.45 -17.25 -7.66
N LYS A 51 0.41 -16.28 -7.95
CA LYS A 51 1.86 -16.34 -7.75
C LYS A 51 2.37 -14.99 -7.26
N PHE A 52 3.42 -14.99 -6.44
CA PHE A 52 4.22 -13.80 -6.19
C PHE A 52 5.39 -13.71 -7.18
N ARG A 53 5.89 -12.50 -7.39
CA ARG A 53 6.99 -12.19 -8.29
C ARG A 53 7.78 -11.02 -7.74
N THR A 54 9.08 -11.06 -7.96
CA THR A 54 9.94 -9.90 -7.73
C THR A 54 9.84 -8.91 -8.89
N SER A 55 10.14 -7.65 -8.61
CA SER A 55 10.14 -6.56 -9.59
C SER A 55 11.15 -6.76 -10.73
N ASN A 56 12.18 -7.61 -10.55
CA ASN A 56 13.23 -7.85 -11.54
C ASN A 56 12.70 -8.24 -12.93
N ALA A 57 13.07 -7.46 -13.95
CA ALA A 57 12.48 -7.51 -15.29
C ALA A 57 12.96 -8.69 -16.17
N LYS A 58 14.05 -9.37 -15.80
CA LYS A 58 14.85 -10.19 -16.72
C LYS A 58 14.21 -11.48 -17.26
N THR A 59 13.03 -11.91 -16.80
CA THR A 59 12.47 -13.22 -17.19
C THR A 59 10.93 -13.24 -17.22
N LYS A 60 10.30 -12.36 -18.01
CA LYS A 60 8.83 -12.22 -18.01
C LYS A 60 8.16 -12.36 -19.39
N ASP A 61 8.89 -12.82 -20.39
CA ASP A 61 8.30 -13.23 -21.67
C ASP A 61 7.38 -14.44 -21.48
N GLY A 62 6.16 -14.35 -22.03
CA GLY A 62 5.18 -15.45 -22.00
C GLY A 62 4.15 -15.39 -20.87
N LEU A 63 4.21 -14.38 -20.00
CA LEU A 63 3.17 -14.16 -18.99
C LEU A 63 1.78 -13.91 -19.63
N ARG A 64 0.75 -14.43 -18.97
CA ARG A 64 -0.67 -14.26 -19.34
C ARG A 64 -1.53 -13.95 -18.10
N PRO A 65 -1.20 -12.89 -17.34
CA PRO A 65 -2.01 -12.46 -16.20
C PRO A 65 -3.38 -12.00 -16.67
N ALA A 66 -4.36 -12.19 -15.79
CA ALA A 66 -5.62 -11.46 -15.85
C ALA A 66 -5.68 -10.38 -14.76
N CYS A 67 -4.88 -10.51 -13.70
CA CYS A 67 -4.79 -9.54 -12.61
C CYS A 67 -3.34 -9.38 -12.20
N ILE A 68 -2.93 -8.14 -11.97
CA ILE A 68 -1.62 -7.82 -11.39
C ILE A 68 -1.89 -6.96 -10.16
N ILE A 69 -1.23 -7.29 -9.05
CA ILE A 69 -1.27 -6.52 -7.82
C ILE A 69 0.16 -6.01 -7.62
N PHE A 70 0.35 -4.71 -7.70
CA PHE A 70 1.59 -4.07 -7.29
C PHE A 70 1.44 -3.62 -5.84
N ASP A 71 2.25 -4.23 -4.98
CA ASP A 71 2.33 -3.91 -3.56
C ASP A 71 3.45 -2.90 -3.31
N GLU A 72 3.26 -2.07 -2.29
CA GLU A 72 4.18 -1.00 -1.87
C GLU A 72 4.68 -0.10 -3.01
N ILE A 73 3.74 0.46 -3.80
CA ILE A 73 4.06 1.38 -4.92
C ILE A 73 4.94 2.57 -4.50
N HIS A 74 4.88 3.01 -3.24
CA HIS A 74 5.72 4.10 -2.72
C HIS A 74 7.23 3.83 -2.82
N GLU A 75 7.65 2.58 -2.95
CA GLU A 75 9.06 2.23 -3.09
C GLU A 75 9.53 2.17 -4.56
N TYR A 76 8.64 2.36 -5.54
CA TYR A 76 9.01 2.29 -6.97
C TYR A 76 9.58 3.63 -7.43
N GLU A 77 10.88 3.65 -7.72
CA GLU A 77 11.57 4.84 -8.26
C GLU A 77 11.24 5.10 -9.74
N ASP A 78 10.99 4.04 -10.52
CA ASP A 78 10.68 4.15 -11.95
C ASP A 78 9.62 3.14 -12.43
N TYR A 79 9.10 3.38 -13.64
CA TYR A 79 8.06 2.55 -14.24
C TYR A 79 8.55 1.27 -14.92
N LYS A 80 9.85 0.95 -14.91
CA LYS A 80 10.38 -0.17 -15.72
C LYS A 80 9.70 -1.49 -15.38
N SER A 81 9.63 -1.83 -14.09
CA SER A 81 8.98 -3.06 -13.65
C SER A 81 7.48 -3.05 -13.94
N ILE A 82 6.82 -1.93 -13.65
CA ILE A 82 5.37 -1.75 -13.88
C ILE A 82 5.04 -1.93 -15.36
N ASN A 83 5.81 -1.35 -16.26
CA ASN A 83 5.58 -1.43 -17.71
C ASN A 83 5.78 -2.85 -18.25
N VAL A 84 6.76 -3.60 -17.73
CA VAL A 84 6.97 -5.01 -18.08
C VAL A 84 5.75 -5.86 -17.71
N PHE A 85 5.16 -5.61 -16.55
CA PHE A 85 3.98 -6.35 -16.10
C PHE A 85 2.70 -5.90 -16.79
N LYS A 86 2.51 -4.59 -16.98
CA LYS A 86 1.38 -4.03 -17.73
C LYS A 86 1.33 -4.54 -19.16
N SER A 87 2.47 -4.67 -19.84
CA SER A 87 2.54 -5.17 -21.22
C SER A 87 2.16 -6.65 -21.35
N ALA A 88 2.23 -7.42 -20.25
CA ALA A 88 1.78 -8.82 -20.23
C ALA A 88 0.24 -8.98 -20.20
N LEU A 89 -0.51 -7.91 -19.90
CA LEU A 89 -1.97 -7.89 -19.93
C LEU A 89 -2.51 -7.87 -21.38
N GLY A 90 -3.83 -7.86 -21.53
CA GLY A 90 -4.49 -7.84 -22.85
C GLY A 90 -4.72 -9.22 -23.47
N LYS A 91 -4.06 -10.28 -22.97
CA LYS A 91 -4.30 -11.67 -23.41
C LYS A 91 -5.52 -12.33 -22.76
N LYS A 92 -6.13 -11.68 -21.76
CA LYS A 92 -7.32 -12.13 -21.02
C LYS A 92 -8.30 -10.97 -20.91
N ALA A 93 -9.58 -11.26 -21.17
CA ALA A 93 -10.64 -10.27 -21.01
C ALA A 93 -10.77 -9.78 -19.57
N ASN A 94 -11.23 -8.54 -19.40
CA ASN A 94 -11.47 -7.88 -18.11
C ASN A 94 -10.24 -7.87 -17.19
N SER A 95 -9.06 -7.66 -17.76
CA SER A 95 -7.83 -7.60 -16.99
C SER A 95 -7.80 -6.42 -16.03
N ARG A 96 -7.24 -6.61 -14.84
CA ARG A 96 -7.19 -5.59 -13.76
C ARG A 96 -5.79 -5.38 -13.24
N ILE A 97 -5.54 -4.17 -12.76
CA ILE A 97 -4.36 -3.82 -12.00
C ILE A 97 -4.84 -3.26 -10.68
N PHE A 98 -4.26 -3.75 -9.59
CA PHE A 98 -4.37 -3.14 -8.27
C PHE A 98 -3.01 -2.57 -7.90
N MET A 99 -3.04 -1.39 -7.31
CA MET A 99 -1.89 -0.71 -6.75
C MET A 99 -2.25 -0.43 -5.30
N ILE A 100 -1.51 -1.03 -4.38
CA ILE A 100 -1.72 -0.88 -2.95
C ILE A 100 -0.44 -0.32 -2.36
N THR A 101 -0.57 0.62 -1.44
CA THR A 101 0.58 1.31 -0.85
C THR A 101 0.15 2.13 0.36
N THR A 102 1.12 2.42 1.21
CA THR A 102 1.09 3.59 2.10
C THR A 102 1.88 4.74 1.47
N ASN A 103 1.89 5.91 2.10
CA ASN A 103 2.83 6.96 1.70
C ASN A 103 4.28 6.60 2.08
N GLY A 104 5.25 7.24 1.46
CA GLY A 104 6.67 6.88 1.57
C GLY A 104 7.61 8.07 1.65
N GLU A 105 8.90 7.77 1.65
CA GLU A 105 9.98 8.76 1.68
C GLU A 105 10.49 9.12 0.28
N VAL A 106 10.32 8.23 -0.70
CA VAL A 106 10.71 8.47 -2.10
C VAL A 106 9.85 9.60 -2.67
N ARG A 107 10.51 10.64 -3.19
CA ARG A 107 9.90 11.80 -3.87
C ARG A 107 10.32 11.84 -5.33
N GLY A 108 9.43 12.31 -6.19
CA GLY A 108 9.58 12.24 -7.65
C GLY A 108 9.55 10.81 -8.20
N GLY A 109 9.05 9.86 -7.38
CA GLY A 109 8.88 8.47 -7.77
C GLY A 109 7.51 8.19 -8.35
N VAL A 110 7.24 6.91 -8.62
CA VAL A 110 6.00 6.46 -9.26
C VAL A 110 4.74 6.83 -8.46
N LEU A 111 4.81 6.83 -7.13
CA LEU A 111 3.65 7.17 -6.29
C LEU A 111 3.21 8.62 -6.50
N ASP A 112 4.13 9.57 -6.60
CA ASP A 112 3.80 10.99 -6.70
C ASP A 112 3.01 11.27 -7.99
N ASP A 113 3.42 10.66 -9.12
CA ASP A 113 2.67 10.73 -10.37
C ASP A 113 1.25 10.14 -10.23
N TYR A 114 1.10 8.99 -9.56
CA TYR A 114 -0.23 8.40 -9.34
C TYR A 114 -1.09 9.25 -8.42
N LEU A 115 -0.51 9.94 -7.44
CA LEU A 115 -1.22 10.88 -6.58
C LEU A 115 -1.70 12.10 -7.38
N GLU A 116 -0.86 12.66 -8.26
CA GLU A 116 -1.25 13.75 -9.17
C GLU A 116 -2.40 13.32 -10.11
N ILE A 117 -2.27 12.14 -10.72
CA ILE A 117 -3.34 11.57 -11.57
C ILE A 117 -4.61 11.36 -10.74
N SER A 118 -4.49 10.86 -9.51
CA SER A 118 -5.63 10.64 -8.61
C SER A 118 -6.34 11.94 -8.27
N ASP A 119 -5.61 13.00 -7.97
CA ASP A 119 -6.16 14.32 -7.68
C ASP A 119 -6.92 14.89 -8.89
N ALA A 120 -6.35 14.80 -10.10
CA ALA A 120 -7.03 15.21 -11.33
C ALA A 120 -8.31 14.41 -11.61
N ILE A 121 -8.34 13.11 -11.27
CA ILE A 121 -9.56 12.29 -11.36
C ILE A 121 -10.61 12.75 -10.37
N LEU A 122 -10.24 12.93 -9.11
CA LEU A 122 -11.17 13.27 -8.02
C LEU A 122 -11.74 14.69 -8.20
N LYS A 123 -11.00 15.60 -8.82
CA LYS A 123 -11.48 16.93 -9.23
C LYS A 123 -12.33 16.91 -10.51
N GLY A 124 -12.40 15.77 -11.21
CA GLY A 124 -13.15 15.62 -12.45
C GLY A 124 -12.49 16.24 -13.68
N GLU A 125 -11.20 16.57 -13.59
CA GLU A 125 -10.38 17.13 -14.67
C GLU A 125 -9.97 16.02 -15.66
N ASN A 126 -9.65 14.83 -15.15
CA ASN A 126 -9.35 13.65 -15.97
C ASN A 126 -10.56 12.72 -16.11
N LYS A 127 -11.28 12.85 -17.23
CA LYS A 127 -12.49 12.06 -17.52
C LYS A 127 -12.26 10.82 -18.39
N THR A 128 -11.04 10.62 -18.90
CA THR A 128 -10.74 9.56 -19.88
C THR A 128 -10.06 8.34 -19.25
N THR A 129 -9.43 8.53 -18.10
CA THR A 129 -8.79 7.44 -17.37
C THR A 129 -9.80 6.42 -16.85
N ARG A 130 -9.33 5.17 -16.74
CA ARG A 130 -10.09 4.04 -16.19
C ARG A 130 -9.66 3.68 -14.77
N MET A 131 -8.82 4.52 -14.17
CA MET A 131 -8.33 4.37 -12.80
C MET A 131 -9.41 4.83 -11.82
N LEU A 132 -9.59 4.07 -10.74
CA LEU A 132 -10.40 4.46 -9.60
C LEU A 132 -9.46 4.67 -8.41
N PRO A 133 -9.13 5.92 -8.05
CA PRO A 133 -8.36 6.20 -6.85
C PRO A 133 -9.21 6.00 -5.60
N LEU A 134 -8.65 5.31 -4.61
CA LEU A 134 -9.19 5.20 -3.25
C LEU A 134 -8.11 5.70 -2.29
N LEU A 135 -8.18 6.97 -1.93
CA LEU A 135 -7.20 7.63 -1.06
C LEU A 135 -7.73 7.64 0.38
N TYR A 136 -6.94 7.10 1.30
CA TYR A 136 -7.22 7.10 2.73
C TYR A 136 -6.13 7.91 3.44
N SER A 137 -6.45 9.13 3.82
CA SER A 137 -5.52 10.07 4.44
C SER A 137 -6.29 11.05 5.32
N LEU A 138 -5.59 11.72 6.23
CA LEU A 138 -6.17 12.89 6.90
C LEU A 138 -6.35 14.06 5.91
N ASP A 139 -7.35 14.91 6.17
CA ASP A 139 -7.62 16.09 5.32
C ASP A 139 -6.63 17.23 5.62
N SER A 140 -6.16 17.31 6.86
CA SER A 140 -5.13 18.27 7.28
C SER A 140 -4.26 17.70 8.40
N ASP A 141 -3.06 18.25 8.56
CA ASP A 141 -2.11 17.80 9.59
C ASP A 141 -2.68 17.96 11.00
N LYS A 142 -3.51 18.99 11.24
CA LYS A 142 -4.17 19.25 12.53
C LYS A 142 -5.15 18.16 12.96
N GLU A 143 -5.64 17.34 12.03
CA GLU A 143 -6.55 16.24 12.37
C GLU A 143 -5.85 15.14 13.16
N VAL A 144 -4.51 15.08 13.14
CA VAL A 144 -3.74 14.05 13.86
C VAL A 144 -3.99 14.10 15.36
N ASP A 145 -4.23 15.29 15.92
CA ASP A 145 -4.49 15.47 17.35
C ASP A 145 -5.88 14.99 17.77
N ASN A 146 -6.77 14.72 16.80
CA ASN A 146 -8.07 14.12 17.03
C ASN A 146 -8.07 12.65 16.60
N LYS A 147 -7.85 11.75 17.57
CA LYS A 147 -7.82 10.29 17.33
C LYS A 147 -9.04 9.73 16.57
N LYS A 148 -10.21 10.38 16.66
CA LYS A 148 -11.40 9.97 15.90
C LYS A 148 -11.22 10.11 14.38
N MET A 149 -10.29 10.94 13.94
CA MET A 149 -9.99 11.14 12.51
C MET A 149 -9.02 10.08 11.97
N TRP A 150 -8.33 9.32 12.82
CA TRP A 150 -7.35 8.33 12.39
C TRP A 150 -7.95 7.22 11.51
N GLU A 151 -9.25 6.92 11.67
CA GLU A 151 -9.98 5.98 10.81
C GLU A 151 -10.08 6.44 9.35
N LYS A 152 -9.91 7.74 9.05
CA LYS A 152 -9.87 8.23 7.65
C LYS A 152 -8.66 7.66 6.90
N ALA A 153 -7.50 7.65 7.55
CA ALA A 153 -6.27 7.07 7.03
C ALA A 153 -6.20 5.55 7.25
N ASN A 154 -6.84 5.06 8.31
CA ASN A 154 -6.81 3.65 8.73
C ASN A 154 -8.23 3.09 8.90
N PRO A 155 -8.99 2.79 7.83
CA PRO A 155 -10.41 2.41 7.90
C PRO A 155 -10.74 1.18 8.77
N SER A 156 -9.74 0.34 9.03
CA SER A 156 -9.86 -0.88 9.82
C SER A 156 -9.41 -0.73 11.28
N LEU A 157 -8.91 0.44 11.69
CA LEU A 157 -8.30 0.66 13.01
C LEU A 157 -9.19 0.20 14.18
N ARG A 158 -10.50 0.47 14.10
CA ARG A 158 -11.51 0.01 15.07
C ARG A 158 -11.53 -1.50 15.34
N TYR A 159 -11.02 -2.31 14.42
CA TYR A 159 -10.98 -3.77 14.55
C TYR A 159 -9.62 -4.27 15.06
N PHE A 160 -8.61 -3.41 15.15
CA PHE A 160 -7.23 -3.77 15.49
C PHE A 160 -6.77 -3.05 16.76
N LYS A 161 -7.09 -3.65 17.93
CA LYS A 161 -6.77 -3.06 19.23
C LYS A 161 -5.27 -2.91 19.46
N ASP A 162 -4.47 -3.90 19.06
CA ASP A 162 -3.01 -3.84 19.26
C ASP A 162 -2.38 -2.74 18.40
N LEU A 163 -2.89 -2.55 17.17
CA LEU A 163 -2.50 -1.43 16.33
C LEU A 163 -2.86 -0.08 16.95
N GLN A 164 -4.05 0.04 17.56
CA GLN A 164 -4.46 1.27 18.25
C GLN A 164 -3.53 1.59 19.43
N ILE A 165 -3.15 0.58 20.22
CA ILE A 165 -2.20 0.76 21.34
C ILE A 165 -0.86 1.28 20.82
N GLN A 166 -0.32 0.63 19.78
CA GLN A 166 0.95 1.05 19.18
C GLN A 166 0.88 2.48 18.62
N MET A 167 -0.20 2.83 17.91
CA MET A 167 -0.37 4.18 17.37
C MET A 167 -0.53 5.24 18.47
N ASP A 168 -1.12 4.88 19.61
CA ASP A 168 -1.23 5.78 20.76
C ASP A 168 0.14 6.08 21.40
N GLU A 169 1.01 5.07 21.48
CA GLU A 169 2.40 5.20 21.93
C GLU A 169 3.22 6.05 20.95
N GLU A 170 3.18 5.72 19.64
CA GLU A 170 3.85 6.48 18.58
C GLU A 170 3.40 7.96 18.57
N TYR A 171 2.12 8.23 18.81
CA TYR A 171 1.58 9.60 18.92
C TYR A 171 2.09 10.33 20.17
N GLY A 172 2.34 9.63 21.28
CA GLY A 172 2.98 10.20 22.46
C GLY A 172 4.43 10.60 22.17
N ASP A 173 5.17 9.71 21.51
CA ASP A 173 6.59 9.89 21.21
C ASP A 173 6.84 10.97 20.16
N MET A 174 5.99 11.10 19.14
CA MET A 174 6.15 12.11 18.09
C MET A 174 6.16 13.55 18.61
N LYS A 175 5.58 13.82 19.80
CA LYS A 175 5.58 15.15 20.42
C LYS A 175 6.98 15.59 20.86
N PHE A 176 7.89 14.65 21.02
CA PHE A 176 9.25 14.87 21.50
C PHE A 176 10.31 14.42 20.50
N GLN A 177 9.95 13.55 19.55
CA GLN A 177 10.86 12.94 18.60
C GLN A 177 10.45 13.32 17.16
N PRO A 178 11.20 14.23 16.50
CA PRO A 178 10.87 14.68 15.14
C PRO A 178 10.81 13.54 14.12
N GLN A 179 11.72 12.56 14.22
CA GLN A 179 11.73 11.41 13.32
C GLN A 179 10.47 10.56 13.45
N THR A 180 10.02 10.30 14.67
CA THR A 180 8.76 9.60 14.93
C THR A 180 7.57 10.39 14.39
N ALA A 181 7.58 11.73 14.48
CA ALA A 181 6.54 12.56 13.87
C ALA A 181 6.50 12.40 12.34
N LEU A 182 7.67 12.46 11.67
CA LEU A 182 7.77 12.26 10.22
C LEU A 182 7.25 10.88 9.81
N THR A 183 7.68 9.82 10.50
CA THR A 183 7.25 8.45 10.21
C THR A 183 5.76 8.26 10.50
N PHE A 184 5.25 8.75 11.63
CA PHE A 184 3.84 8.61 12.00
C PHE A 184 2.94 9.33 11.00
N MET A 185 3.25 10.58 10.66
CA MET A 185 2.47 11.35 9.69
C MET A 185 2.52 10.72 8.29
N THR A 186 3.68 10.25 7.85
CA THR A 186 3.84 9.62 6.54
C THR A 186 3.15 8.25 6.47
N LYS A 187 3.45 7.34 7.41
CA LYS A 187 3.05 5.92 7.34
C LYS A 187 1.69 5.63 7.96
N ARG A 188 1.31 6.32 9.04
CA ARG A 188 0.01 6.12 9.70
C ARG A 188 -1.07 7.05 9.18
N MET A 189 -0.72 8.27 8.80
CA MET A 189 -1.71 9.29 8.40
C MET A 189 -1.76 9.56 6.88
N ASN A 190 -0.85 8.94 6.10
CA ASN A 190 -0.68 9.17 4.67
C ASN A 190 -0.50 10.65 4.30
N ARG A 191 0.15 11.42 5.18
CA ARG A 191 0.46 12.84 5.02
C ARG A 191 1.94 13.06 5.22
N PRO A 192 2.77 12.87 4.18
CA PRO A 192 4.19 13.10 4.28
C PRO A 192 4.44 14.57 4.62
N ALA A 193 5.10 14.81 5.75
CA ALA A 193 5.54 16.15 6.11
C ALA A 193 6.69 16.57 5.18
N GLN A 194 6.61 17.76 4.59
CA GLN A 194 7.79 18.43 4.04
C GLN A 194 8.68 18.81 5.23
N ASP A 195 9.97 18.40 5.24
CA ASP A 195 11.11 18.57 6.18
C ASP A 195 11.11 19.72 7.24
N SER A 196 9.96 20.07 7.79
CA SER A 196 9.72 21.28 8.57
C SER A 196 8.82 20.98 9.77
N TYR A 197 8.83 19.74 10.28
CA TYR A 197 8.44 19.47 11.65
C TYR A 197 9.54 20.00 12.58
N THR A 198 9.67 21.32 12.63
CA THR A 198 10.32 21.97 13.77
C THR A 198 9.35 21.77 14.92
N ILE A 199 9.73 21.02 15.95
CA ILE A 199 8.99 21.00 17.21
C ILE A 199 9.04 22.44 17.73
N VAL A 200 8.03 23.23 17.39
CA VAL A 200 7.82 24.51 18.06
C VAL A 200 7.38 24.10 19.44
N ALA A 201 8.33 24.09 20.38
CA ALA A 201 8.01 23.95 21.78
C ALA A 201 6.86 24.91 22.08
N GLU A 202 5.77 24.40 22.66
CA GLU A 202 4.64 25.23 23.04
C GLU A 202 5.17 26.41 23.88
N TRP A 203 4.77 27.63 23.51
CA TRP A 203 5.24 28.89 24.10
C TRP A 203 5.18 28.89 25.64
N GLU A 204 4.27 28.11 26.23
CA GLU A 204 4.17 27.93 27.68
C GLU A 204 5.41 27.29 28.31
N LYS A 205 6.08 26.34 27.64
CA LYS A 205 7.33 25.73 28.13
C LYS A 205 8.51 26.71 28.09
N ILE A 206 8.50 27.64 27.12
CA ILE A 206 9.51 28.71 27.03
C ILE A 206 9.32 29.71 28.18
N LYS A 207 8.06 30.06 28.50
CA LYS A 207 7.76 30.95 29.64
C LYS A 207 8.09 30.35 31.00
N ALA A 208 7.97 29.04 31.19
CA ALA A 208 8.28 28.37 32.45
C ALA A 208 9.79 28.31 32.79
N THR A 209 10.66 28.68 31.84
CA THR A 209 12.12 28.61 31.99
C THR A 209 12.77 30.00 32.17
N ASN A 210 11.97 31.08 32.26
CA ASN A 210 12.43 32.44 32.52
C ASN A 210 11.90 32.97 33.86
#